data_AF-A0A4P0YAP6-F1
#
_entry.id   AF-A0A4P0YAP6-F1
#
_cell.length_a   1.000
_cell.length_b   1.000
_cell.length_c   1.000
_cell.angle_alpha   90.00
_cell.angle_beta   90.00
_cell.angle_gamma   90.00
#
_symmetry.space_group_name_H-M   'P 1'
#
loop_
_entity.id
_entity.type
_entity.pdbx_description
1 polymer ?
#
loop_
_entity_poly.entity_id
_entity_poly.type
_entity_poly.pdbx_seq_one_letter_code
_entity_poly.pdbx_strand_id
1 'polypeptide(L)'
;MANRSTVTGSGSVVLGDRPDWSLDLHATTLDLDSLLAQRSPATDSSASQQGQSQTRPLRPVIADSDEREDYQSLRGFNGRMALSADQLQWRGLNFTQVQSEISNQQGLLTVSKMQGNLDGGQLSLPGTLDARGDTPLATFQPALAECGDRFADQSL
;
A
#
# COMPACT_ATOMS: atom_id res chain seq x y z
N MET A 1 -7.99 -4.23 18.22
CA MET A 1 -8.54 -3.79 16.92
C MET A 1 -8.79 -5.03 16.09
N ALA A 2 -10.04 -5.25 15.65
CA ALA A 2 -10.41 -6.42 14.87
C ALA A 2 -10.32 -6.06 13.38
N ASN A 3 -9.61 -6.87 12.60
CA ASN A 3 -9.54 -6.74 11.15
C ASN A 3 -10.93 -7.03 10.57
N ARG A 4 -11.47 -6.09 9.78
CA ARG A 4 -12.78 -6.22 9.11
C ARG A 4 -12.68 -6.59 7.63
N SER A 5 -11.49 -6.95 7.16
CA SER A 5 -11.27 -7.28 5.76
C SER A 5 -11.83 -8.65 5.41
N THR A 6 -12.61 -8.73 4.33
CA THR A 6 -13.06 -9.99 3.74
C THR A 6 -12.50 -10.08 2.33
N VAL A 7 -11.52 -10.96 2.14
CA VAL A 7 -10.81 -11.14 0.87
C VAL A 7 -11.05 -12.55 0.37
N THR A 8 -11.43 -12.67 -0.89
CA THR A 8 -11.56 -13.92 -1.63
C THR A 8 -10.68 -13.87 -2.86
N GLY A 9 -10.37 -15.01 -3.46
CA GLY A 9 -9.57 -15.04 -4.67
C GLY A 9 -8.80 -16.33 -4.84
N SER A 10 -7.85 -16.27 -5.76
CA SER A 10 -6.96 -17.39 -6.07
C SER A 10 -5.50 -16.92 -6.03
N GLY A 11 -4.62 -17.85 -5.70
CA GLY A 11 -3.19 -17.63 -5.69
C GLY A 11 -2.47 -18.88 -6.14
N SER A 12 -1.44 -18.72 -6.96
CA SER A 12 -0.55 -19.80 -7.36
C SER A 12 0.91 -19.34 -7.26
N VAL A 13 1.79 -20.32 -7.10
CA VAL A 13 3.23 -20.07 -7.05
C VAL A 13 3.95 -21.17 -7.82
N VAL A 14 4.88 -20.76 -8.67
CA VAL A 14 5.88 -21.66 -9.24
C VAL A 14 7.13 -21.52 -8.39
N LEU A 15 7.50 -22.60 -7.70
CA LEU A 15 8.68 -22.63 -6.85
C LEU A 15 9.95 -22.85 -7.69
N GLY A 16 11.03 -22.20 -7.27
CA GLY A 16 12.36 -22.28 -7.86
C GLY A 16 13.31 -21.36 -7.08
N ASP A 17 14.52 -21.12 -7.60
CA ASP A 17 15.49 -20.20 -6.97
C ASP A 17 14.93 -18.79 -6.77
N ARG A 18 13.99 -18.40 -7.64
CA ARG A 18 13.17 -17.20 -7.52
C ARG A 18 11.71 -17.59 -7.75
N PRO A 19 10.86 -17.60 -6.72
CA PRO A 19 9.46 -17.98 -6.89
C PRO A 19 8.75 -16.98 -7.80
N ASP A 20 7.82 -17.48 -8.61
CA ASP A 20 6.92 -16.68 -9.44
C ASP A 20 5.48 -16.77 -8.90
N TRP A 21 4.96 -15.66 -8.39
CA TRP A 21 3.66 -15.57 -7.73
C TRP A 21 2.59 -15.01 -8.67
N SER A 22 1.41 -15.61 -8.66
CA SER A 22 0.22 -15.05 -9.33
C SER A 22 -0.92 -14.96 -8.33
N LEU A 23 -1.44 -13.76 -8.12
CA LEU A 23 -2.55 -13.50 -7.19
C LEU A 23 -3.68 -12.77 -7.92
N ASP A 24 -4.91 -13.26 -7.74
CA ASP A 24 -6.13 -12.60 -8.20
C ASP A 24 -7.10 -12.53 -7.02
N LEU A 25 -7.34 -11.31 -6.54
CA LEU A 25 -8.03 -11.06 -5.27
C LEU A 25 -9.22 -10.11 -5.47
N HIS A 26 -10.33 -10.44 -4.83
CA HIS A 26 -11.48 -9.55 -4.66
C HIS A 26 -11.80 -9.38 -3.16
N ALA A 27 -12.06 -8.15 -2.74
CA ALA A 27 -12.46 -7.83 -1.39
C ALA A 27 -13.76 -7.02 -1.35
N THR A 28 -14.72 -7.42 -0.52
CA THR A 28 -15.89 -6.56 -0.26
C THR A 28 -15.48 -5.34 0.59
N THR A 29 -14.65 -5.57 1.60
CA THR A 29 -14.04 -4.51 2.39
C THR A 29 -12.58 -4.86 2.63
N LEU A 30 -11.69 -3.89 2.41
CA LEU A 30 -10.27 -4.01 2.68
C LEU A 30 -9.81 -2.88 3.60
N ASP A 31 -9.52 -3.20 4.85
CA ASP A 31 -8.96 -2.26 5.83
C ASP A 31 -7.43 -2.44 5.88
N LEU A 32 -6.73 -1.65 5.07
CA LEU A 32 -5.27 -1.71 4.97
C LEU A 32 -4.59 -1.18 6.25
N ASP A 33 -5.21 -0.24 6.97
CA ASP A 33 -4.67 0.29 8.22
C ASP A 33 -4.56 -0.83 9.27
N SER A 34 -5.65 -1.58 9.48
CA SER A 34 -5.67 -2.73 10.38
C SER A 34 -4.76 -3.87 9.89
N LEU A 35 -4.75 -4.15 8.59
CA LEU A 35 -3.94 -5.23 8.00
C LEU A 35 -2.44 -4.99 8.17
N LEU A 36 -1.96 -3.77 7.94
CA LEU A 36 -0.54 -3.46 8.03
C LEU A 36 -0.08 -3.23 9.48
N ALA A 37 -0.94 -2.69 10.34
CA ALA A 37 -0.66 -2.62 11.78
C ALA A 37 -0.44 -4.01 12.40
N GLN A 38 -1.14 -5.04 11.91
CA GLN A 38 -0.93 -6.43 12.33
C GLN A 38 0.35 -7.06 11.76
N ARG A 39 0.84 -6.57 10.62
CA ARG A 39 2.06 -7.05 9.96
C ARG A 39 3.34 -6.39 10.47
N SER A 40 3.24 -5.48 11.42
CA SER A 40 4.39 -5.01 12.18
C SER A 40 4.60 -5.95 13.37
N PRO A 41 5.42 -7.02 13.28
CA PRO A 41 6.04 -7.51 14.50
C PRO A 41 6.89 -6.35 14.99
N ALA A 42 6.53 -5.78 16.14
CA ALA A 42 7.52 -5.08 16.93
C ALA A 42 8.67 -6.07 17.11
N THR A 43 9.79 -5.83 16.44
CA THR A 43 11.04 -6.45 16.81
C THR A 43 11.39 -5.86 18.17
N ASP A 44 10.90 -6.45 19.25
CA ASP A 44 11.47 -6.19 20.56
C ASP A 44 11.45 -7.45 21.41
N SER A 45 12.67 -8.00 21.51
CA SER A 45 13.06 -8.90 22.57
C SER A 45 12.86 -8.20 23.91
N SER A 46 12.11 -8.85 24.79
CA SER A 46 12.10 -8.71 26.26
C SER A 46 13.07 -7.68 26.88
N ALA A 47 12.51 -6.65 27.55
CA ALA A 47 13.02 -6.18 28.85
C ALA A 47 11.91 -5.45 29.63
N SER A 48 11.56 -6.01 30.79
CA SER A 48 10.72 -5.40 31.81
C SER A 48 11.16 -3.97 32.16
N GLN A 49 10.29 -2.97 31.95
CA GLN A 49 10.46 -1.63 32.52
C GLN A 49 9.80 -1.56 33.89
N GLN A 50 10.63 -1.53 34.93
CA GLN A 50 10.26 -1.06 36.25
C GLN A 50 11.29 0.01 36.63
N GLY A 51 10.88 1.28 36.66
CA GLY A 51 11.70 2.33 37.25
C GLY A 51 11.62 3.74 36.64
N GLN A 52 10.82 4.59 37.30
CA GLN A 52 11.12 6.00 37.63
C GLN A 52 10.96 7.10 36.57
N SER A 53 9.95 7.94 36.88
CA SER A 53 9.70 9.28 36.39
C SER A 53 10.90 10.21 36.57
N GLN A 54 11.43 10.78 35.48
CA GLN A 54 12.14 12.06 35.51
C GLN A 54 11.82 12.85 34.24
N THR A 55 11.03 13.92 34.41
CA THR A 55 10.71 14.92 33.38
C THR A 55 11.99 15.66 32.98
N ARG A 56 12.56 15.29 31.83
CA ARG A 56 13.61 16.07 31.16
C ARG A 56 13.02 16.71 29.91
N PRO A 57 13.25 18.00 29.63
CA PRO A 57 12.77 18.61 28.39
C PRO A 57 13.40 17.89 27.20
N LEU A 58 12.53 17.25 26.40
CA LEU A 58 12.89 16.56 25.18
C LEU A 58 13.42 17.61 24.20
N ARG A 59 14.73 17.60 23.98
CA ARG A 59 15.31 18.28 22.82
C ARG A 59 14.75 17.57 21.58
N PRO A 60 14.27 18.31 20.56
CA PRO A 60 13.83 17.69 19.32
C PRO A 60 15.00 16.88 18.76
N VAL A 61 14.89 15.57 18.84
CA VAL A 61 15.71 14.68 18.04
C VAL A 61 15.05 14.76 16.68
N ILE A 62 15.71 15.40 15.71
CA ILE A 62 15.40 15.10 14.31
C ILE A 62 15.80 13.63 14.20
N ALA A 63 14.81 12.74 14.34
CA ALA A 63 14.96 11.38 13.88
C ALA A 63 15.16 11.54 12.39
N ASP A 64 16.41 11.46 11.94
CA ASP A 64 16.65 11.02 10.59
C ASP A 64 16.04 9.62 10.56
N SER A 65 14.79 9.54 10.12
CA SER A 65 14.18 8.29 9.74
C SER A 65 14.86 7.88 8.44
N ASP A 66 16.16 7.57 8.53
CA ASP A 66 16.92 6.65 7.69
C ASP A 66 16.36 5.22 7.96
N GLU A 67 15.03 5.10 8.04
CA GLU A 67 14.34 3.86 7.76
C GLU A 67 14.51 3.69 6.25
N ARG A 68 15.73 3.29 5.85
CA ARG A 68 15.96 2.74 4.53
C ARG A 68 15.04 1.55 4.44
N GLU A 69 13.87 1.77 3.86
CA GLU A 69 12.93 0.72 3.57
C GLU A 69 13.70 -0.36 2.82
N ASP A 70 13.87 -1.51 3.47
CA ASP A 70 14.75 -2.54 2.95
C ASP A 70 14.01 -3.28 1.83
N TYR A 71 14.14 -2.75 0.62
CA TYR A 71 13.52 -3.30 -0.59
C TYR A 71 14.20 -4.58 -1.09
N GLN A 72 15.16 -5.16 -0.35
CA GLN A 72 15.84 -6.41 -0.72
C GLN A 72 14.84 -7.56 -0.96
N SER A 73 13.73 -7.60 -0.22
CA SER A 73 12.68 -8.60 -0.40
C SER A 73 12.09 -8.62 -1.83
N LEU A 74 11.99 -7.46 -2.49
CA LEU A 74 11.47 -7.36 -3.86
C LEU A 74 12.40 -8.03 -4.89
N ARG A 75 13.69 -8.16 -4.61
CA ARG A 75 14.67 -8.78 -5.52
C ARG A 75 14.60 -10.30 -5.54
N GLY A 76 13.99 -10.90 -4.51
CA GLY A 76 13.95 -12.35 -4.30
C GLY A 76 12.90 -13.09 -5.13
N PHE A 77 11.96 -12.41 -5.79
CA PHE A 77 10.85 -13.06 -6.47
C PHE A 77 10.39 -12.33 -7.74
N ASN A 78 9.63 -13.04 -8.57
CA ASN A 78 8.76 -12.44 -9.58
C ASN A 78 7.32 -12.58 -9.13
N GLY A 79 6.44 -11.68 -9.55
CA GLY A 79 5.03 -11.94 -9.37
C GLY A 79 4.12 -10.93 -10.01
N ARG A 80 2.84 -11.28 -10.05
CA ARG A 80 1.74 -10.43 -10.49
C ARG A 80 0.59 -10.53 -9.50
N MET A 81 -0.06 -9.40 -9.26
CA MET A 81 -1.23 -9.30 -8.41
C MET A 81 -2.27 -8.42 -9.10
N ALA A 82 -3.47 -8.97 -9.27
CA ALA A 82 -4.67 -8.20 -9.51
C ALA A 82 -5.48 -8.14 -8.22
N LEU A 83 -5.90 -6.94 -7.84
CA LEU A 83 -6.76 -6.70 -6.67
C LEU A 83 -7.93 -5.81 -7.07
N SER A 84 -9.13 -6.25 -6.77
CA SER A 84 -10.34 -5.45 -6.81
C SER A 84 -10.93 -5.34 -5.41
N ALA A 85 -11.40 -4.15 -5.03
CA ALA A 85 -12.08 -3.97 -3.75
C ALA A 85 -13.29 -3.05 -3.90
N ASP A 86 -14.43 -3.48 -3.35
CA ASP A 86 -15.65 -2.67 -3.38
C ASP A 86 -15.46 -1.41 -2.51
N GLN A 87 -14.87 -1.60 -1.32
CA GLN A 87 -14.44 -0.53 -0.41
C GLN A 87 -13.03 -0.80 0.14
N LEU A 88 -12.19 0.23 0.19
CA LEU A 88 -10.84 0.17 0.76
C LEU A 88 -10.65 1.34 1.73
N GLN A 89 -10.18 1.04 2.94
CA GLN A 89 -9.80 2.03 3.94
C GLN A 89 -8.27 2.11 4.07
N TRP A 90 -7.72 3.31 3.95
CA TRP A 90 -6.29 3.56 4.08
C TRP A 90 -6.01 4.97 4.62
N ARG A 91 -5.21 5.06 5.68
CA ARG A 91 -4.89 6.29 6.41
C ARG A 91 -6.12 7.12 6.76
N GLY A 92 -7.22 6.44 7.09
CA GLY A 92 -8.52 7.07 7.39
C GLY A 92 -9.36 7.51 6.18
N LEU A 93 -8.85 7.39 4.95
CA LEU A 93 -9.60 7.65 3.71
C LEU A 93 -10.37 6.41 3.28
N ASN A 94 -11.57 6.62 2.72
CA ASN A 94 -12.43 5.54 2.20
C ASN A 94 -12.53 5.65 0.69
N PHE A 95 -11.94 4.68 0.00
CA PHE A 95 -12.03 4.52 -1.44
C PHE A 95 -13.12 3.51 -1.79
N THR A 96 -13.74 3.69 -2.96
CA THR A 96 -14.68 2.73 -3.53
C THR A 96 -14.28 2.31 -4.93
N GLN A 97 -14.75 1.13 -5.37
CA GLN A 97 -14.49 0.60 -6.72
C GLN A 97 -12.98 0.55 -7.07
N VAL A 98 -12.18 0.15 -6.10
CA VAL A 98 -10.72 0.13 -6.25
C VAL A 98 -10.30 -1.01 -7.17
N GLN A 99 -9.39 -0.69 -8.09
CA GLN A 99 -8.76 -1.66 -8.98
C GLN A 99 -7.25 -1.40 -8.98
N SER A 100 -6.48 -2.46 -8.75
CA SER A 100 -5.03 -2.42 -8.69
C SER A 100 -4.43 -3.59 -9.46
N GLU A 101 -3.42 -3.30 -10.27
CA GLU A 101 -2.62 -4.29 -10.98
C GLU A 101 -1.15 -3.98 -10.73
N ILE A 102 -0.47 -4.93 -10.10
CA ILE A 102 0.92 -4.79 -9.66
C ILE A 102 1.72 -5.98 -10.19
N SER A 103 2.94 -5.73 -10.65
CA SER A 103 3.90 -6.77 -10.95
C SER A 103 5.25 -6.44 -10.34
N ASN A 104 5.99 -7.47 -9.96
CA ASN A 104 7.36 -7.37 -9.50
C ASN A 104 8.23 -8.27 -10.38
N GLN A 105 9.34 -7.73 -10.88
CA GLN A 105 10.37 -8.47 -11.59
C GLN A 105 11.70 -8.24 -10.90
N GLN A 106 11.96 -9.01 -9.83
CA GLN A 106 13.23 -8.99 -9.11
C GLN A 106 13.67 -7.57 -8.69
N GLY A 107 12.73 -6.79 -8.16
CA GLY A 107 13.01 -5.44 -7.66
C GLY A 107 12.57 -4.33 -8.59
N LEU A 108 12.14 -4.64 -9.82
CA LEU A 108 11.35 -3.70 -10.62
C LEU A 108 9.87 -3.94 -10.35
N LEU A 109 9.29 -3.10 -9.49
CA LEU A 109 7.87 -3.08 -9.19
C LEU A 109 7.17 -2.14 -10.17
N THR A 110 6.13 -2.62 -10.85
CA THR A 110 5.29 -1.83 -11.76
C THR A 110 3.85 -1.90 -11.29
N VAL A 111 3.25 -0.74 -11.06
CA VAL A 111 1.82 -0.55 -10.82
C VAL A 111 1.21 -0.06 -12.12
N SER A 112 0.69 -0.98 -12.95
CA SER A 112 0.09 -0.63 -14.23
C SER A 112 -1.26 0.04 -14.08
N LYS A 113 -1.97 -0.28 -12.99
CA LYS A 113 -3.27 0.29 -12.65
C LYS A 113 -3.36 0.43 -11.14
N MET A 114 -3.80 1.58 -10.67
CA MET A 114 -4.18 1.80 -9.29
C MET A 114 -5.18 2.94 -9.31
N GLN A 115 -6.45 2.63 -9.22
CA GLN A 115 -7.52 3.62 -9.29
C GLN A 115 -8.64 3.31 -8.32
N GLY A 116 -9.39 4.32 -7.94
CA GLY A 116 -10.57 4.20 -7.10
C GLY A 116 -11.28 5.54 -6.98
N ASN A 117 -12.49 5.52 -6.46
CA ASN A 117 -13.26 6.73 -6.24
C ASN A 117 -13.10 7.19 -4.79
N LEU A 118 -12.90 8.49 -4.59
CA LEU A 118 -12.79 9.15 -3.28
C LEU A 118 -13.60 10.44 -3.33
N ASP A 119 -14.53 10.63 -2.39
CA ASP A 119 -15.35 11.84 -2.25
C ASP A 119 -16.00 12.35 -3.54
N GLY A 120 -16.43 11.42 -4.40
CA GLY A 120 -17.10 11.73 -5.68
C GLY A 120 -16.16 12.00 -6.86
N GLY A 121 -14.84 12.03 -6.66
CA GLY A 121 -13.83 12.06 -7.72
C GLY A 121 -13.21 10.68 -7.96
N GLN A 122 -12.57 10.51 -9.13
CA GLN A 122 -11.77 9.32 -9.45
C GLN A 122 -10.29 9.64 -9.35
N LEU A 123 -9.59 8.94 -8.47
CA LEU A 123 -8.14 9.01 -8.29
C LEU A 123 -7.47 7.87 -9.05
N SER A 124 -6.30 8.14 -9.63
CA SER A 124 -5.42 7.15 -10.25
C SER A 124 -3.96 7.42 -9.85
N LEU A 125 -3.18 6.37 -9.57
CA LEU A 125 -1.76 6.44 -9.17
C LEU A 125 -0.91 5.30 -9.78
N PRO A 126 -0.82 5.18 -11.12
CA PRO A 126 0.12 4.26 -11.74
C PRO A 126 1.56 4.73 -11.55
N GLY A 127 2.50 3.80 -11.62
CA GLY A 127 3.92 4.11 -11.50
C GLY A 127 4.81 2.89 -11.37
N THR A 128 6.08 3.16 -11.06
CA THR A 128 7.12 2.15 -10.92
C THR A 128 8.02 2.46 -9.73
N LEU A 129 8.56 1.41 -9.13
CA LEU A 129 9.64 1.46 -8.17
C LEU A 129 10.75 0.53 -8.66
N ASP A 130 11.92 1.09 -8.98
CA ASP A 130 13.12 0.33 -9.32
C ASP A 130 14.02 0.24 -8.09
N ALA A 131 13.96 -0.89 -7.40
CA ALA A 131 14.75 -1.23 -6.23
C ALA A 131 15.89 -2.21 -6.55
N ARG A 132 16.29 -2.34 -7.82
CA ARG A 132 17.37 -3.24 -8.22
C ARG A 132 18.75 -2.72 -7.82
N GLY A 133 18.89 -1.39 -7.71
CA GLY A 133 20.10 -0.72 -7.23
C GLY A 133 20.16 -0.56 -5.71
N ASP A 134 21.19 0.11 -5.23
CA ASP A 134 21.35 0.45 -3.80
C ASP A 134 20.42 1.60 -3.37
N THR A 135 20.15 2.52 -4.30
CA THR A 135 19.18 3.60 -4.11
C THR A 135 17.93 3.30 -4.94
N PRO A 136 16.77 3.05 -4.30
CA PRO A 136 15.53 2.81 -5.01
C PRO A 136 15.05 4.09 -5.71
N LEU A 137 14.51 3.95 -6.92
CA LEU A 137 13.92 5.06 -7.69
C LEU A 137 12.42 4.82 -7.88
N ALA A 138 11.61 5.73 -7.34
CA ALA A 138 10.17 5.74 -7.51
C ALA A 138 9.74 6.77 -8.56
N THR A 139 8.78 6.42 -9.40
CA THR A 139 8.14 7.34 -10.35
C THR A 139 6.67 7.04 -10.42
N PHE A 140 5.83 8.00 -10.04
CA PHE A 140 4.38 7.86 -10.04
C PHE A 140 3.72 9.03 -10.76
N GLN A 141 2.58 8.77 -11.37
CA GLN A 141 1.82 9.76 -12.15
C GLN A 141 0.41 9.89 -11.56
N PRO A 142 0.26 10.60 -10.44
CA PRO A 142 -1.06 10.83 -9.85
C PRO A 142 -1.95 11.60 -10.83
N ALA A 143 -3.20 11.16 -10.95
CA ALA A 143 -4.23 11.88 -11.68
C ALA A 143 -5.52 11.88 -10.85
N LEU A 144 -6.21 13.03 -10.86
CA LEU A 144 -7.52 13.19 -10.26
C LEU A 144 -8.48 13.66 -11.36
N ALA A 145 -9.56 12.92 -11.57
CA ALA A 145 -10.66 13.32 -12.41
C ALA A 145 -11.85 13.66 -11.52
N GLU A 146 -12.34 14.90 -11.61
CA GLU A 146 -13.60 15.30 -11.00
C GLU A 146 -14.77 14.72 -11.80
N CYS A 147 -15.84 14.32 -11.13
CA CYS A 147 -17.08 13.99 -11.84
C CYS A 147 -17.64 15.30 -12.42
N GLY A 148 -17.76 15.36 -13.75
CA GLY A 148 -18.13 16.58 -14.47
C GLY A 148 -19.38 17.26 -13.91
N ASP A 149 -19.26 18.56 -13.72
CA ASP A 149 -20.32 19.49 -13.35
C ASP A 149 -21.55 19.29 -14.26
N ARG A 150 -22.62 18.71 -13.72
CA ARG A 150 -23.95 18.66 -14.35
C ARG A 150 -24.86 19.73 -13.76
N PHE A 151 -24.42 20.98 -13.77
CA PHE A 151 -25.28 22.17 -13.67
C PHE A 151 -24.61 23.31 -14.49
N ALA A 152 -24.93 23.55 -15.76
CA ALA A 152 -26.15 24.27 -16.13
C ALA A 152 -26.48 24.10 -17.62
N ASP A 153 -27.52 23.30 -17.89
CA ASP A 153 -28.54 23.66 -18.87
C ASP A 153 -29.61 24.45 -18.10
N GLN A 154 -29.55 25.79 -18.18
CA GLN A 154 -30.66 26.74 -18.02
C GLN A 154 -30.12 28.17 -17.98
N SER A 155 -30.28 28.92 -19.08
CA SER A 155 -30.66 30.34 -19.11
C SER A 155 -30.85 30.80 -20.56
N LEU A 156 -32.13 30.82 -20.98
CA LEU A 156 -32.79 31.62 -22.01
C LEU A 156 -32.22 31.69 -23.44
#